data_AF-A0A1E5FSK1-F1
#
_entry.id   AF-A0A1E5FSK1-F1
#
_cell.length_a   1.000
_cell.length_b   1.000
_cell.length_c   1.000
_cell.angle_alpha   90.00
_cell.angle_beta   90.00
_cell.angle_gamma   90.00
#
_symmetry.space_group_name_H-M   'P 1'
#
loop_
_entity.id
_entity.type
_entity.pdbx_description
1 polymer ?
#
loop_
_entity_poly.entity_id
_entity_poly.type
_entity_poly.pdbx_seq_one_letter_code
_entity_poly.pdbx_strand_id
1 'polypeptide(L)'
;MKYLKETALASLVLAGLVGCGGDSGSSSSTTPITLSVSDAPIDDVKDVTVTFSKVALLPQGGGSPLIYDVYKTDENGDYVDENGDPLPDGEDPIPSSVNLLDYQGSDALPLIENEVIPVGSYKLCVFANDGDHPTDPSYVVENDDTNRELTVKGEGACPQGVGKEDNAGVLYFNNSFNVNQQSNDFVVEFDLRRGLKNSSTFPDYTIQRTSVSLINTVETGNIEGTVATTTFEACNPTNDNTYVQSVYLYEGDIAKADMAPIGGSDEVKPITSASVTINQAQTNYEFSLGFIDPGTYSLGYTCTAQHDSDEDNADPVTDGFEIYEAQNGVQVTVGQDIQVSF
;
A
#
# COMPACT_ATOMS: atom_id res chain seq x y z
N MET A 1 12.35 35.75 6.51
CA MET A 1 12.89 36.15 7.83
C MET A 1 13.30 34.88 8.55
N LYS A 2 14.55 34.79 9.00
CA LYS A 2 15.07 33.65 9.76
C LYS A 2 14.45 33.67 11.16
N TYR A 3 13.88 32.56 11.62
CA TYR A 3 13.61 32.34 13.03
C TYR A 3 14.29 31.05 13.49
N LEU A 4 15.14 31.22 14.49
CA LEU A 4 15.95 30.21 15.16
C LEU A 4 15.13 29.50 16.25
N LYS A 5 15.34 28.19 16.34
CA LYS A 5 15.50 27.31 17.51
C LYS A 5 14.92 27.74 18.86
N GLU A 6 14.10 26.87 19.45
CA GLU A 6 14.26 26.43 20.84
C GLU A 6 14.08 24.91 20.95
N THR A 7 15.17 24.23 21.33
CA THR A 7 15.20 22.81 21.69
C THR A 7 14.96 22.69 23.20
N ALA A 8 13.85 22.07 23.61
CA ALA A 8 13.58 21.72 25.00
C ALA A 8 14.17 20.34 25.32
N LEU A 9 15.15 20.31 26.23
CA LEU A 9 15.75 19.10 26.80
C LEU A 9 14.77 18.50 27.83
N ALA A 10 14.07 17.42 27.48
CA ALA A 10 13.30 16.63 28.44
C ALA A 10 14.25 15.68 29.21
N SER A 11 14.21 15.80 30.53
CA SER A 11 15.10 15.10 31.47
C SER A 11 14.57 13.69 31.77
N LEU A 12 15.39 12.67 31.54
CA LEU A 12 15.12 11.29 31.96
C LEU A 12 15.15 11.17 33.50
N VAL A 13 14.04 10.70 34.08
CA VAL A 13 13.99 10.21 35.46
C VAL A 13 13.92 8.68 35.41
N LEU A 14 15.04 8.02 35.72
CA LEU A 14 15.14 6.58 35.92
C LEU A 14 14.64 6.22 37.34
N ALA A 15 13.43 5.68 37.46
CA ALA A 15 12.96 5.04 38.69
C ALA A 15 13.22 3.53 38.60
N GLY A 16 14.22 3.06 39.35
CA GLY A 16 14.50 1.63 39.51
C GLY A 16 13.51 0.96 40.47
N LEU A 17 12.76 0.00 39.96
CA LEU A 17 12.06 -1.01 40.76
C LEU A 17 12.84 -2.32 40.66
N VAL A 18 13.59 -2.63 41.73
CA VAL A 18 14.18 -3.94 41.97
C VAL A 18 13.10 -4.82 42.61
N GLY A 19 12.49 -5.68 41.80
CA GLY A 19 11.64 -6.78 42.25
C GLY A 19 12.41 -8.10 42.17
N CYS A 20 12.73 -8.69 43.33
CA CYS A 20 13.30 -10.02 43.47
C CYS A 20 12.16 -11.04 43.61
N GLY A 21 12.03 -11.96 42.65
CA GLY A 21 11.11 -13.10 42.71
C GLY A 21 11.28 -13.96 41.46
N GLY A 22 11.92 -15.13 41.60
CA GLY A 22 12.43 -15.90 40.47
C GLY A 22 11.36 -16.56 39.59
N ASP A 23 11.61 -16.49 38.29
CA ASP A 23 11.41 -17.58 37.34
C ASP A 23 12.52 -17.46 36.29
N SER A 24 13.10 -18.57 35.87
CA SER A 24 14.13 -18.59 34.82
C SER A 24 13.45 -18.48 33.46
N GLY A 25 12.89 -17.31 33.18
CA GLY A 25 12.34 -16.94 31.87
C GLY A 25 13.31 -16.00 31.17
N SER A 26 13.82 -16.39 30.01
CA SER A 26 14.53 -15.48 29.12
C SER A 26 13.63 -14.28 28.84
N SER A 27 13.96 -13.10 29.35
CA SER A 27 13.22 -11.88 29.04
C SER A 27 13.39 -11.57 27.56
N SER A 28 12.40 -11.93 26.74
CA SER A 28 12.36 -11.52 25.34
C SER A 28 12.20 -10.01 25.32
N SER A 29 13.16 -9.30 24.73
CA SER A 29 13.01 -7.86 24.47
C SER A 29 11.76 -7.61 23.64
N THR A 30 11.02 -6.56 23.94
CA THR A 30 9.86 -6.11 23.16
C THR A 30 10.16 -4.79 22.47
N THR A 31 9.39 -4.47 21.44
CA THR A 31 9.53 -3.26 20.61
C THR A 31 8.17 -2.90 20.03
N PRO A 32 7.88 -1.61 19.78
CA PRO A 32 6.72 -1.22 18.98
C PRO A 32 6.86 -1.73 17.54
N ILE A 33 5.72 -2.04 16.93
CA ILE A 33 5.52 -2.26 15.50
C ILE A 33 4.34 -1.40 15.01
N THR A 34 4.46 -0.86 13.82
CA THR A 34 3.35 -0.24 13.08
C THR A 34 3.18 -0.99 11.76
N LEU A 35 1.93 -1.33 11.44
CA LEU A 35 1.57 -1.92 10.15
C LEU A 35 0.54 -1.02 9.49
N SER A 36 0.90 -0.50 8.33
CA SER A 36 0.07 0.42 7.54
C SER A 36 -0.38 -0.22 6.23
N VAL A 37 -1.26 0.47 5.50
CA VAL A 37 -1.70 0.13 4.15
C VAL A 37 -1.46 1.32 3.21
N SER A 38 -1.10 1.03 1.97
CA SER A 38 -0.86 1.98 0.88
C SER A 38 -1.17 1.31 -0.46
N ASP A 39 -1.16 2.09 -1.54
CA ASP A 39 -1.50 1.65 -2.88
C ASP A 39 -0.65 2.28 -4.01
N ALA A 40 -0.39 1.49 -5.04
CA ALA A 40 -0.05 1.94 -6.38
C ALA A 40 -1.34 2.05 -7.23
N PRO A 41 -1.80 3.29 -7.50
CA PRO A 41 -3.18 3.56 -7.91
C PRO A 41 -3.53 3.12 -9.33
N ILE A 42 -4.83 2.95 -9.52
CA ILE A 42 -5.48 2.74 -10.81
C ILE A 42 -6.41 3.93 -11.13
N ASP A 43 -6.60 4.24 -12.42
CA ASP A 43 -7.29 5.46 -12.85
C ASP A 43 -8.73 5.24 -13.37
N ASP A 44 -9.17 3.99 -13.50
CA ASP A 44 -10.45 3.63 -14.12
C ASP A 44 -11.63 3.55 -13.14
N VAL A 45 -11.35 3.74 -11.85
CA VAL A 45 -12.34 3.75 -10.77
C VAL A 45 -12.17 5.00 -9.91
N LYS A 46 -13.24 5.36 -9.21
CA LYS A 46 -13.29 6.56 -8.37
C LYS A 46 -12.81 6.26 -6.95
N ASP A 47 -13.29 5.17 -6.36
CA ASP A 47 -12.95 4.74 -5.01
C ASP A 47 -12.73 3.22 -4.96
N VAL A 48 -11.74 2.77 -4.19
CA VAL A 48 -11.52 1.35 -3.88
C VAL A 48 -11.43 1.20 -2.38
N THR A 49 -12.56 0.86 -1.76
CA THR A 49 -12.67 0.80 -0.30
C THR A 49 -12.54 -0.64 0.18
N VAL A 50 -11.52 -0.89 1.01
CA VAL A 50 -11.29 -2.17 1.68
C VAL A 50 -11.57 -2.01 3.17
N THR A 51 -12.44 -2.86 3.70
CA THR A 51 -12.77 -2.91 5.13
C THR A 51 -11.92 -3.98 5.81
N PHE A 52 -10.98 -3.55 6.66
CA PHE A 52 -10.10 -4.44 7.42
C PHE A 52 -10.73 -4.79 8.76
N SER A 53 -10.76 -6.08 9.10
CA SER A 53 -11.29 -6.56 10.38
C SER A 53 -10.19 -6.84 11.40
N LYS A 54 -9.07 -7.41 10.94
CA LYS A 54 -8.09 -8.02 11.84
C LYS A 54 -6.71 -8.19 11.23
N VAL A 55 -5.69 -8.05 12.06
CA VAL A 55 -4.30 -8.38 11.77
C VAL A 55 -3.83 -9.48 12.71
N ALA A 56 -3.16 -10.50 12.17
CA ALA A 56 -2.54 -11.55 12.97
C ALA A 56 -1.05 -11.69 12.66
N LEU A 57 -0.22 -11.50 13.68
CA LEU A 57 1.21 -11.74 13.65
C LEU A 57 1.49 -13.15 14.17
N LEU A 58 2.18 -13.94 13.36
CA LEU A 58 2.41 -15.37 13.59
C LEU A 58 3.88 -15.62 13.97
N PRO A 59 4.21 -15.80 15.26
CA PRO A 59 5.59 -16.05 15.67
C PRO A 59 6.14 -17.33 15.03
N GLN A 60 7.35 -17.24 14.46
CA GLN A 60 8.05 -18.41 13.87
C GLN A 60 8.89 -19.17 14.91
N GLY A 61 9.22 -18.54 16.04
CA GLY A 61 9.94 -19.15 17.17
C GLY A 61 9.09 -20.06 18.06
N GLY A 62 7.82 -20.28 17.71
CA GLY A 62 6.81 -20.91 18.55
C GLY A 62 6.08 -19.90 19.44
N GLY A 63 4.89 -20.26 19.90
CA GLY A 63 3.98 -19.38 20.66
C GLY A 63 2.59 -19.32 20.05
N SER A 64 1.71 -18.56 20.69
CA SER A 64 0.38 -18.24 20.16
C SER A 64 0.47 -17.03 19.21
N PRO A 65 -0.37 -16.96 18.16
CA PRO A 65 -0.48 -15.78 17.32
C PRO A 65 -0.87 -14.54 18.14
N LEU A 66 -0.33 -13.38 17.77
CA LEU A 66 -0.74 -12.08 18.29
C LEU A 66 -1.80 -11.54 17.35
N ILE A 67 -2.98 -11.21 17.88
CA ILE A 67 -4.15 -10.84 17.09
C ILE A 67 -4.60 -9.45 17.53
N TYR A 68 -4.80 -8.58 16.55
CA TYR A 68 -5.23 -7.20 16.72
C TYR A 68 -6.45 -6.97 15.86
N ASP A 69 -7.55 -6.54 16.47
CA ASP A 69 -8.73 -6.10 15.74
C ASP A 69 -8.45 -4.71 15.15
N VAL A 70 -8.92 -4.46 13.94
CA VAL A 70 -8.67 -3.22 13.20
C VAL A 70 -9.95 -2.41 13.18
N TYR A 71 -9.98 -1.36 13.99
CA TYR A 71 -11.15 -0.49 14.16
C TYR A 71 -10.84 0.94 13.75
N LYS A 72 -11.89 1.69 13.45
CA LYS A 72 -11.81 3.11 13.18
C LYS A 72 -11.56 3.89 14.47
N THR A 73 -10.46 4.64 14.49
CA THR A 73 -10.05 5.48 15.63
C THR A 73 -9.75 6.92 15.20
N ASP A 74 -9.73 7.84 16.16
CA ASP A 74 -9.18 9.18 15.97
C ASP A 74 -7.63 9.19 16.06
N GLU A 75 -7.04 10.38 15.99
CA GLU A 75 -5.59 10.62 16.12
C GLU A 75 -5.00 10.24 17.49
N ASN A 76 -5.84 10.02 18.51
CA ASN A 76 -5.44 9.61 19.85
C ASN A 76 -5.62 8.10 20.07
N GLY A 77 -6.17 7.38 19.09
CA GLY A 77 -6.49 5.95 19.20
C GLY A 77 -7.83 5.66 19.88
N ASP A 78 -8.67 6.68 20.09
CA ASP A 78 -10.00 6.49 20.67
C ASP A 78 -11.00 6.08 19.56
N TYR A 79 -11.88 5.12 19.85
CA TYR A 79 -12.88 4.65 18.87
C TYR A 79 -13.84 5.77 18.48
N VAL A 80 -14.16 5.83 17.19
CA VAL A 80 -15.07 6.84 16.62
C VAL A 80 -16.16 6.20 15.78
N ASP A 81 -17.25 6.93 15.59
CA ASP A 81 -18.35 6.55 14.73
C ASP A 81 -18.05 6.81 13.22
N GLU A 82 -19.06 6.59 12.38
CA GLU A 82 -18.98 6.82 10.93
C GLU A 82 -18.64 8.28 10.58
N ASN A 83 -18.99 9.25 11.42
CA ASN A 83 -18.75 10.68 11.22
C ASN A 83 -17.42 11.15 11.82
N GLY A 84 -16.72 10.28 12.57
CA GLY A 84 -15.49 10.62 13.28
C GLY A 84 -15.73 11.24 14.66
N ASP A 85 -16.96 11.17 15.18
CA ASP A 85 -17.27 11.59 16.55
C ASP A 85 -16.93 10.46 17.53
N PRO A 86 -16.52 10.76 18.78
CA PRO A 86 -16.19 9.74 19.78
C PRO A 86 -17.33 8.73 19.96
N LEU A 87 -16.99 7.45 19.88
CA LEU A 87 -17.96 6.37 19.98
C LEU A 87 -18.56 6.32 21.41
N PRO A 88 -19.89 6.33 21.56
CA PRO A 88 -20.53 6.27 22.88
C PRO A 88 -20.18 4.99 23.66
N ASP A 89 -20.10 5.11 24.99
CA ASP A 89 -19.87 3.96 25.88
C ASP A 89 -20.91 2.85 25.65
N GLY A 90 -20.42 1.66 25.25
CA GLY A 90 -21.23 0.45 25.09
C GLY A 90 -21.75 0.21 23.67
N GLU A 91 -21.42 1.07 22.71
CA GLU A 91 -21.55 0.78 21.28
C GLU A 91 -20.39 -0.13 20.82
N ASP A 92 -20.64 -0.96 19.80
CA ASP A 92 -19.61 -1.84 19.23
C ASP A 92 -18.69 -1.02 18.31
N PRO A 93 -17.35 -1.23 18.35
CA PRO A 93 -16.42 -0.53 17.49
C PRO A 93 -16.61 -0.92 16.02
N ILE A 94 -16.42 0.05 15.13
CA ILE A 94 -16.62 -0.10 13.69
C ILE A 94 -15.30 -0.55 13.05
N PRO A 95 -15.30 -1.59 12.19
CA PRO A 95 -14.12 -1.98 11.41
C PRO A 95 -13.54 -0.81 10.60
N SER A 96 -12.24 -0.81 10.36
CA SER A 96 -11.60 0.26 9.58
C SER A 96 -11.82 0.07 8.08
N SER A 97 -12.64 0.92 7.47
CA SER A 97 -12.81 1.01 6.01
C SER A 97 -11.88 2.06 5.42
N VAL A 98 -11.06 1.65 4.46
CA VAL A 98 -9.99 2.48 3.89
C VAL A 98 -10.18 2.57 2.38
N ASN A 99 -10.33 3.79 1.86
CA ASN A 99 -10.17 4.03 0.43
C ASN A 99 -8.68 3.99 0.10
N LEU A 100 -8.25 2.94 -0.59
CA LEU A 100 -6.84 2.73 -0.91
C LEU A 100 -6.28 3.84 -1.81
N LEU A 101 -7.12 4.43 -2.66
CA LEU A 101 -6.71 5.52 -3.56
C LEU A 101 -6.34 6.81 -2.82
N ASP A 102 -6.65 6.95 -1.52
CA ASP A 102 -6.25 8.10 -0.72
C ASP A 102 -4.79 7.99 -0.21
N TYR A 103 -4.16 6.81 -0.32
CA TYR A 103 -2.83 6.52 0.22
C TYR A 103 -1.93 6.00 -0.89
N GLN A 104 -1.26 6.92 -1.59
CA GLN A 104 -0.44 6.61 -2.76
C GLN A 104 1.01 7.04 -2.56
N GLY A 105 1.91 6.43 -3.32
CA GLY A 105 3.33 6.78 -3.28
C GLY A 105 3.93 6.41 -1.93
N SER A 106 4.35 7.39 -1.13
CA SER A 106 4.90 7.17 0.22
C SER A 106 3.91 7.39 1.36
N ASP A 107 2.66 7.76 1.04
CA ASP A 107 1.61 7.97 2.03
C ASP A 107 0.98 6.62 2.43
N ALA A 108 0.73 6.41 3.72
CA ALA A 108 0.16 5.15 4.22
C ALA A 108 -0.69 5.38 5.47
N LEU A 109 -1.73 4.57 5.64
CA LEU A 109 -2.61 4.59 6.80
C LEU A 109 -2.29 3.43 7.77
N PRO A 110 -2.01 3.68 9.06
CA PRO A 110 -1.84 2.62 10.05
C PRO A 110 -3.12 1.78 10.22
N LEU A 111 -3.00 0.45 10.11
CA LEU A 111 -4.02 -0.51 10.52
C LEU A 111 -3.87 -0.85 12.01
N ILE A 112 -2.61 -0.96 12.47
CA ILE A 112 -2.24 -1.04 13.89
C ILE A 112 -1.02 -0.14 14.11
N GLU A 113 -0.98 0.56 15.24
CA GLU A 113 0.04 1.56 15.50
C GLU A 113 0.72 1.34 16.85
N ASN A 114 2.06 1.36 16.86
CA ASN A 114 2.89 1.29 18.08
C ASN A 114 2.62 0.07 18.98
N GLU A 115 2.16 -1.04 18.41
CA GLU A 115 1.85 -2.25 19.18
C GLU A 115 3.12 -2.89 19.74
N VAL A 116 3.17 -3.12 21.05
CA VAL A 116 4.40 -3.61 21.70
C VAL A 116 4.44 -5.13 21.68
N ILE A 117 5.33 -5.69 20.84
CA ILE A 117 5.47 -7.13 20.64
C ILE A 117 6.89 -7.62 20.93
N PRO A 118 7.09 -8.92 21.23
CA PRO A 118 8.43 -9.50 21.33
C PRO A 118 9.24 -9.36 20.03
N VAL A 119 10.55 -9.16 20.15
CA VAL A 119 11.44 -9.26 18.98
C VAL A 119 11.48 -10.71 18.50
N GLY A 120 11.54 -10.90 17.18
CA GLY A 120 11.52 -12.24 16.60
C GLY A 120 11.17 -12.24 15.13
N SER A 121 11.02 -13.44 14.57
CA SER A 121 10.58 -13.63 13.19
C SER A 121 9.09 -13.96 13.17
N TYR A 122 8.35 -13.31 12.27
CA TYR A 122 6.91 -13.37 12.17
C TYR A 122 6.46 -13.61 10.73
N LYS A 123 5.27 -14.20 10.57
CA LYS A 123 4.47 -14.08 9.33
C LYS A 123 3.24 -13.25 9.63
N LEU A 124 2.59 -12.76 8.59
CA LEU A 124 1.44 -11.87 8.69
C LEU A 124 0.20 -12.49 8.04
N CYS A 125 -0.95 -12.32 8.68
CA CYS A 125 -2.25 -12.41 8.03
C CYS A 125 -2.98 -11.08 8.20
N VAL A 126 -3.55 -10.56 7.12
CA VAL A 126 -4.48 -9.42 7.15
C VAL A 126 -5.84 -9.90 6.66
N PHE A 127 -6.88 -9.59 7.42
CA PHE A 127 -8.26 -9.96 7.13
C PHE A 127 -8.98 -8.74 6.58
N ALA A 128 -9.66 -8.92 5.45
CA ALA A 128 -10.47 -7.90 4.79
C ALA A 128 -11.84 -8.48 4.47
N ASN A 129 -12.91 -7.77 4.82
CA ASN A 129 -14.27 -8.18 4.51
C ASN A 129 -14.48 -8.19 2.99
N ASP A 130 -15.17 -9.20 2.47
CA ASP A 130 -15.58 -9.23 1.06
C ASP A 130 -16.86 -8.40 0.86
N GLY A 131 -17.19 -8.12 -0.40
CA GLY A 131 -18.36 -7.32 -0.76
C GLY A 131 -19.72 -7.94 -0.36
N ASP A 132 -19.74 -9.24 -0.07
CA ASP A 132 -20.93 -9.95 0.42
C ASP A 132 -21.02 -10.01 1.95
N HIS A 133 -20.10 -9.33 2.66
CA HIS A 133 -20.13 -9.22 4.11
C HIS A 133 -21.39 -8.46 4.58
N PRO A 134 -22.12 -8.95 5.61
CA PRO A 134 -23.47 -8.50 5.91
C PRO A 134 -23.60 -7.08 6.48
N THR A 135 -22.53 -6.55 7.10
CA THR A 135 -22.54 -5.25 7.78
C THR A 135 -21.58 -4.27 7.13
N ASP A 136 -20.31 -4.66 7.02
CA ASP A 136 -19.23 -3.77 6.59
C ASP A 136 -18.51 -4.32 5.34
N PRO A 137 -19.15 -4.29 4.15
CA PRO A 137 -18.60 -4.84 2.92
C PRO A 137 -17.47 -3.96 2.35
N SER A 138 -16.53 -4.58 1.64
CA SER A 138 -15.60 -3.87 0.74
C SER A 138 -16.25 -3.61 -0.62
N TYR A 139 -15.90 -2.50 -1.26
CA TYR A 139 -16.53 -2.10 -2.52
C TYR A 139 -15.64 -1.23 -3.41
N VAL A 140 -16.04 -1.14 -4.68
CA VAL A 140 -15.49 -0.22 -5.69
C VAL A 140 -16.59 0.73 -6.12
N VAL A 141 -16.26 2.02 -6.26
CA VAL A 141 -17.12 3.01 -6.90
C VAL A 141 -16.55 3.32 -8.27
N GLU A 142 -17.32 3.05 -9.32
CA GLU A 142 -16.93 3.37 -10.70
C GLU A 142 -17.10 4.87 -10.98
N ASN A 143 -16.53 5.34 -12.10
CA ASN A 143 -16.58 6.74 -12.51
C ASN A 143 -18.00 7.29 -12.76
N ASP A 144 -19.00 6.42 -12.93
CA ASP A 144 -20.41 6.78 -13.07
C ASP A 144 -21.21 6.70 -11.74
N ASP A 145 -20.49 6.65 -10.62
CA ASP A 145 -21.01 6.48 -9.25
C ASP A 145 -21.69 5.11 -8.99
N THR A 146 -21.52 4.13 -9.87
CA THR A 146 -22.00 2.77 -9.63
C THR A 146 -21.16 2.09 -8.54
N ASN A 147 -21.80 1.62 -7.48
CA ASN A 147 -21.18 0.83 -6.42
C ASN A 147 -21.18 -0.67 -6.80
N ARG A 148 -20.02 -1.32 -6.68
CA ARG A 148 -19.78 -2.72 -7.04
C ARG A 148 -19.08 -3.45 -5.90
N GLU A 149 -19.45 -4.70 -5.70
CA GLU A 149 -18.84 -5.54 -4.67
C GLU A 149 -17.38 -5.85 -4.97
N LEU A 150 -16.55 -5.78 -3.93
CA LEU A 150 -15.13 -6.07 -3.99
C LEU A 150 -14.78 -7.30 -3.16
N THR A 151 -14.19 -8.31 -3.79
CA THR A 151 -13.65 -9.48 -3.09
C THR A 151 -12.13 -9.41 -3.01
N VAL A 152 -11.58 -9.53 -1.80
CA VAL A 152 -10.13 -9.58 -1.60
C VAL A 152 -9.70 -11.05 -1.67
N LYS A 153 -9.07 -11.47 -2.77
CA LYS A 153 -8.69 -12.88 -2.90
C LYS A 153 -7.59 -13.22 -1.88
N GLY A 154 -7.92 -14.07 -0.93
CA GLY A 154 -6.99 -14.59 0.07
C GLY A 154 -6.39 -15.95 -0.28
N GLU A 155 -5.55 -16.45 0.64
CA GLU A 155 -4.99 -17.82 0.59
C GLU A 155 -5.81 -18.84 1.40
N GLY A 156 -7.06 -18.51 1.72
CA GLY A 156 -7.95 -19.35 2.52
C GLY A 156 -7.88 -19.00 4.02
N ALA A 157 -7.42 -19.94 4.86
CA ALA A 157 -7.39 -19.73 6.31
C ALA A 157 -6.00 -19.32 6.81
N CYS A 158 -5.96 -18.37 7.73
CA CYS A 158 -4.74 -18.03 8.45
C CYS A 158 -4.30 -19.20 9.35
N PRO A 159 -3.00 -19.59 9.33
CA PRO A 159 -2.51 -20.74 10.08
C PRO A 159 -2.37 -20.45 11.59
N GLN A 160 -1.72 -21.38 12.31
CA GLN A 160 -1.47 -21.29 13.77
C GLN A 160 -2.73 -21.12 14.63
N GLY A 161 -3.88 -21.64 14.16
CA GLY A 161 -5.13 -21.61 14.91
C GLY A 161 -5.91 -20.30 14.82
N VAL A 162 -5.46 -19.33 14.01
CA VAL A 162 -6.21 -18.09 13.75
C VAL A 162 -7.47 -18.39 12.91
N GLY A 163 -7.35 -19.24 11.90
CA GLY A 163 -8.49 -19.72 11.12
C GLY A 163 -8.92 -18.75 10.01
N LYS A 164 -10.21 -18.79 9.66
CA LYS A 164 -10.82 -17.96 8.62
C LYS A 164 -12.00 -17.18 9.21
N GLU A 165 -12.39 -16.12 8.52
CA GLU A 165 -13.65 -15.42 8.76
C GLU A 165 -14.60 -15.72 7.59
N ASP A 166 -15.89 -15.76 7.86
CA ASP A 166 -16.89 -15.89 6.79
C ASP A 166 -17.03 -14.53 6.10
N ASN A 167 -17.25 -14.53 4.78
CA ASN A 167 -17.35 -13.31 3.97
C ASN A 167 -16.13 -12.38 4.09
N ALA A 168 -14.93 -12.97 4.15
CA ALA A 168 -13.67 -12.23 4.24
C ALA A 168 -12.53 -12.92 3.50
N GLY A 169 -11.72 -12.11 2.84
CA GLY A 169 -10.40 -12.44 2.31
C GLY A 169 -9.34 -12.48 3.39
N VAL A 170 -8.41 -13.45 3.29
CA VAL A 170 -7.23 -13.55 4.17
C VAL A 170 -5.95 -13.43 3.36
N LEU A 171 -5.30 -12.27 3.45
CA LEU A 171 -3.99 -12.00 2.87
C LEU A 171 -2.91 -12.59 3.79
N TYR A 172 -2.53 -13.85 3.54
CA TYR A 172 -1.42 -14.51 4.24
C TYR A 172 -0.11 -14.25 3.52
N PHE A 173 0.91 -13.77 4.25
CA PHE A 173 2.25 -13.51 3.74
C PHE A 173 3.17 -14.69 4.05
N ASN A 174 3.50 -15.44 2.99
CA ASN A 174 4.24 -16.69 3.10
C ASN A 174 5.69 -16.50 3.59
N ASN A 175 6.31 -15.37 3.26
CA ASN A 175 7.65 -15.02 3.72
C ASN A 175 7.60 -14.47 5.14
N SER A 176 8.56 -14.88 5.96
CA SER A 176 8.71 -14.32 7.29
C SER A 176 9.48 -13.00 7.23
N PHE A 177 9.10 -12.05 8.08
CA PHE A 177 9.84 -10.82 8.33
C PHE A 177 10.36 -10.80 9.78
N ASN A 178 11.30 -9.90 10.06
CA ASN A 178 11.91 -9.78 11.39
C ASN A 178 11.45 -8.51 12.08
N VAL A 179 11.10 -8.64 13.34
CA VAL A 179 10.83 -7.55 14.27
C VAL A 179 12.08 -7.35 15.13
N ASN A 180 12.71 -6.20 14.96
CA ASN A 180 14.02 -5.84 15.52
C ASN A 180 13.88 -4.83 16.66
N GLN A 181 14.95 -4.57 17.43
CA GLN A 181 14.89 -3.69 18.61
C GLN A 181 14.77 -2.18 18.32
N GLN A 182 14.86 -1.73 17.06
CA GLN A 182 15.06 -0.30 16.73
C GLN A 182 13.88 0.36 16.04
N SER A 183 13.47 -0.14 14.87
CA SER A 183 12.37 0.41 14.07
C SER A 183 11.71 -0.74 13.30
N ASN A 184 10.38 -0.76 13.28
CA ASN A 184 9.56 -1.82 12.69
C ASN A 184 8.32 -1.20 12.08
N ASP A 185 8.50 -0.60 10.92
CA ASP A 185 7.46 0.11 10.19
C ASP A 185 7.22 -0.66 8.90
N PHE A 186 6.04 -1.27 8.80
CA PHE A 186 5.68 -2.11 7.67
C PHE A 186 4.47 -1.55 6.94
N VAL A 187 4.44 -1.72 5.64
CA VAL A 187 3.32 -1.33 4.78
C VAL A 187 2.85 -2.57 4.02
N VAL A 188 1.54 -2.81 4.07
CA VAL A 188 0.85 -3.68 3.13
C VAL A 188 0.55 -2.86 1.89
N GLU A 189 1.41 -3.01 0.89
CA GLU A 189 1.31 -2.29 -0.36
C GLU A 189 0.40 -3.05 -1.32
N PHE A 190 -0.72 -2.44 -1.66
CA PHE A 190 -1.58 -2.87 -2.75
C PHE A 190 -1.04 -2.29 -4.06
N ASP A 191 -1.07 -3.07 -5.13
CA ASP A 191 -0.81 -2.56 -6.47
C ASP A 191 -2.10 -2.73 -7.25
N LEU A 192 -3.04 -1.80 -7.05
CA LEU A 192 -4.37 -1.90 -7.64
C LEU A 192 -4.32 -1.88 -9.16
N ARG A 193 -3.38 -1.15 -9.78
CA ARG A 193 -3.24 -1.15 -11.24
C ARG A 193 -2.98 -2.54 -11.81
N ARG A 194 -2.15 -3.33 -11.14
CA ARG A 194 -1.89 -4.73 -11.52
C ARG A 194 -2.95 -5.69 -10.96
N GLY A 195 -3.50 -5.35 -9.81
CA GLY A 195 -4.18 -6.26 -8.90
C GLY A 195 -5.68 -6.25 -8.93
N LEU A 196 -6.28 -5.11 -9.20
CA LEU A 196 -7.72 -4.96 -9.33
C LEU A 196 -8.15 -5.55 -10.66
N LYS A 197 -9.11 -6.46 -10.63
CA LYS A 197 -9.67 -7.11 -11.81
C LYS A 197 -11.17 -6.99 -11.81
N ASN A 198 -11.71 -6.43 -12.89
CA ASN A 198 -13.13 -6.43 -13.16
C ASN A 198 -13.52 -7.79 -13.76
N SER A 199 -14.58 -8.39 -13.23
CA SER A 199 -15.18 -9.60 -13.76
C SER A 199 -16.58 -9.27 -14.25
N SER A 200 -16.90 -9.73 -15.47
CA SER A 200 -18.28 -9.74 -15.97
C SER A 200 -19.25 -10.63 -15.15
N THR A 201 -18.72 -11.37 -14.16
CA THR A 201 -19.46 -12.26 -13.26
C THR A 201 -19.22 -11.88 -11.82
N PHE A 202 -20.31 -11.83 -11.06
CA PHE A 202 -20.31 -11.55 -9.62
C PHE A 202 -19.39 -12.49 -8.81
N PRO A 203 -18.59 -11.97 -7.85
CA PRO A 203 -18.41 -10.55 -7.51
C PRO A 203 -17.69 -9.79 -8.62
N ASP A 204 -18.10 -8.53 -8.82
CA ASP A 204 -17.74 -7.76 -10.01
C ASP A 204 -16.28 -7.29 -9.96
N TYR A 205 -15.71 -7.00 -8.79
CA TYR A 205 -14.30 -6.68 -8.64
C TYR A 205 -13.58 -7.64 -7.72
N THR A 206 -12.32 -7.93 -8.05
CA THR A 206 -11.43 -8.69 -7.17
C THR A 206 -10.05 -8.07 -7.08
N ILE A 207 -9.48 -8.03 -5.88
CA ILE A 207 -8.04 -7.77 -5.69
C ILE A 207 -7.31 -9.12 -5.71
N GLN A 208 -6.33 -9.28 -6.60
CA GLN A 208 -5.49 -10.48 -6.65
C GLN A 208 -4.46 -10.45 -5.52
N ARG A 209 -4.35 -11.54 -4.76
CA ARG A 209 -3.29 -11.71 -3.74
C ARG A 209 -1.89 -11.39 -4.25
N THR A 210 -1.59 -11.73 -5.51
CA THR A 210 -0.27 -11.54 -6.12
C THR A 210 0.12 -10.07 -6.34
N SER A 211 -0.83 -9.16 -6.20
CA SER A 211 -0.60 -7.71 -6.28
C SER A 211 -0.38 -7.05 -4.92
N VAL A 212 -0.37 -7.83 -3.83
CA VAL A 212 -0.22 -7.29 -2.48
C VAL A 212 1.11 -7.73 -1.88
N SER A 213 1.91 -6.77 -1.42
CA SER A 213 3.24 -6.99 -0.87
C SER A 213 3.33 -6.48 0.56
N LEU A 214 4.21 -7.09 1.36
CA LEU A 214 4.56 -6.58 2.69
C LEU A 214 5.95 -5.97 2.58
N ILE A 215 6.05 -4.67 2.84
CA ILE A 215 7.27 -3.91 2.68
C ILE A 215 7.73 -3.39 4.05
N ASN A 216 9.04 -3.41 4.28
CA ASN A 216 9.67 -2.84 5.45
C ASN A 216 10.18 -1.44 5.10
N THR A 217 9.49 -0.39 5.55
CA THR A 217 9.71 0.97 5.04
C THR A 217 11.07 1.54 5.46
N VAL A 218 11.67 1.01 6.54
CA VAL A 218 12.99 1.44 7.01
C VAL A 218 14.14 0.91 6.16
N GLU A 219 13.86 -0.03 5.25
CA GLU A 219 14.83 -0.61 4.31
C GLU A 219 14.67 -0.06 2.88
N THR A 220 13.68 0.81 2.66
CA THR A 220 13.34 1.33 1.32
C THR A 220 13.67 2.81 1.15
N GLY A 221 13.66 3.29 -0.09
CA GLY A 221 13.61 4.71 -0.45
C GLY A 221 12.40 5.01 -1.32
N ASN A 222 12.28 6.26 -1.78
CA ASN A 222 11.18 6.71 -2.63
C ASN A 222 11.72 7.32 -3.92
N ILE A 223 10.91 7.34 -4.97
CA ILE A 223 11.14 8.13 -6.17
C ILE A 223 10.00 9.12 -6.30
N GLU A 224 10.35 10.40 -6.27
CA GLU A 224 9.44 11.50 -6.56
C GLU A 224 9.83 12.11 -7.89
N GLY A 225 8.87 12.67 -8.60
CA GLY A 225 9.23 13.37 -9.82
C GLY A 225 8.16 14.27 -10.38
N THR A 226 8.57 14.99 -11.40
CA THR A 226 7.72 15.95 -12.09
C THR A 226 7.67 15.66 -13.58
N VAL A 227 6.50 15.85 -14.17
CA VAL A 227 6.31 15.89 -15.63
C VAL A 227 6.06 17.34 -16.03
N ALA A 228 6.90 17.87 -16.91
CA ALA A 228 6.73 19.22 -17.43
C ALA A 228 5.42 19.34 -18.21
N THR A 229 4.73 20.48 -18.10
CA THR A 229 3.47 20.74 -18.81
C THR A 229 3.61 20.54 -20.32
N THR A 230 4.75 20.91 -20.90
CA THR A 230 5.03 20.69 -22.32
C THR A 230 5.11 19.22 -22.70
N THR A 231 5.69 18.38 -21.83
CA THR A 231 5.80 16.93 -22.03
C THR A 231 4.41 16.30 -21.89
N PHE A 232 3.65 16.72 -20.88
CA PHE A 232 2.27 16.29 -20.65
C PHE A 232 1.34 16.59 -21.85
N GLU A 233 1.35 17.84 -22.32
CA GLU A 233 0.54 18.29 -23.48
C GLU A 233 0.99 17.60 -24.78
N ALA A 234 2.29 17.36 -24.95
CA ALA A 234 2.80 16.71 -26.15
C ALA A 234 2.47 15.21 -26.19
N CYS A 235 2.33 14.56 -25.04
CA CYS A 235 1.85 13.18 -24.94
C CYS A 235 0.33 13.10 -25.17
N ASN A 236 -0.44 14.07 -24.67
CA ASN A 236 -1.90 14.16 -24.91
C ASN A 236 -2.26 15.32 -25.88
N PRO A 237 -1.92 15.22 -27.19
CA PRO A 237 -2.05 16.33 -28.12
C PRO A 237 -3.51 16.74 -28.41
N THR A 238 -4.46 15.84 -28.18
CA THR A 238 -5.89 16.10 -28.37
C THR A 238 -6.56 16.73 -27.15
N ASN A 239 -5.87 16.80 -26.01
CA ASN A 239 -6.45 17.15 -24.70
C ASN A 239 -7.73 16.34 -24.43
N ASP A 240 -7.69 15.06 -24.78
CA ASP A 240 -8.79 14.13 -24.58
C ASP A 240 -8.60 13.46 -23.20
N ASN A 241 -9.69 13.33 -22.44
CA ASN A 241 -9.67 12.73 -21.11
C ASN A 241 -9.54 11.21 -21.12
N THR A 242 -9.55 10.59 -22.30
CA THR A 242 -9.27 9.16 -22.47
C THR A 242 -7.79 8.80 -22.37
N TYR A 243 -6.88 9.78 -22.47
CA TYR A 243 -5.44 9.57 -22.26
C TYR A 243 -5.14 9.54 -20.77
N VAL A 244 -4.66 8.39 -20.30
CA VAL A 244 -4.32 8.17 -18.89
C VAL A 244 -2.81 8.26 -18.71
N GLN A 245 -2.40 9.13 -17.79
CA GLN A 245 -1.03 9.58 -17.60
C GLN A 245 -0.42 8.87 -16.40
N SER A 246 0.64 8.08 -16.63
CA SER A 246 1.25 7.27 -15.59
C SER A 246 2.76 7.12 -15.79
N VAL A 247 3.46 6.82 -14.70
CA VAL A 247 4.89 6.47 -14.71
C VAL A 247 5.03 5.03 -14.22
N TYR A 248 5.72 4.21 -14.99
CA TYR A 248 5.99 2.80 -14.72
C TYR A 248 7.43 2.62 -14.26
N LEU A 249 7.63 1.86 -13.19
CA LEU A 249 8.95 1.57 -12.64
C LEU A 249 9.41 0.18 -13.06
N TYR A 250 10.60 0.08 -13.65
CA TYR A 250 11.23 -1.17 -14.07
C TYR A 250 12.52 -1.41 -13.30
N GLU A 251 12.74 -2.66 -12.88
CA GLU A 251 13.98 -3.06 -12.22
C GLU A 251 15.13 -3.12 -13.23
N GLY A 252 16.27 -2.50 -12.90
CA GLY A 252 17.47 -2.45 -13.72
C GLY A 252 17.55 -1.26 -14.68
N ASP A 253 18.56 -1.29 -15.55
CA ASP A 253 18.74 -0.30 -16.61
C ASP A 253 18.09 -0.80 -17.91
N ILE A 254 16.80 -0.54 -18.05
CA ILE A 254 15.96 -1.02 -19.14
C ILE A 254 15.83 0.04 -20.23
N ALA A 255 16.17 -0.30 -21.48
CA ALA A 255 15.98 0.61 -22.60
C ALA A 255 14.48 0.83 -22.88
N LYS A 256 14.10 2.05 -23.28
CA LYS A 256 12.70 2.42 -23.59
C LYS A 256 11.98 1.42 -24.51
N ALA A 257 12.66 0.88 -25.52
CA ALA A 257 12.07 -0.05 -26.48
C ALA A 257 11.72 -1.42 -25.89
N ASP A 258 12.30 -1.76 -24.74
CA ASP A 258 12.09 -3.02 -24.05
C ASP A 258 11.10 -2.88 -22.87
N MET A 259 10.63 -1.66 -22.57
CA MET A 259 9.68 -1.40 -21.49
C MET A 259 8.27 -1.84 -21.90
N ALA A 260 7.80 -2.95 -21.31
CA ALA A 260 6.50 -3.51 -21.61
C ALA A 260 5.38 -2.99 -20.67
N PRO A 261 4.11 -3.07 -21.09
CA PRO A 261 2.96 -2.83 -20.21
C PRO A 261 2.81 -3.90 -19.13
N ILE A 262 1.90 -3.67 -18.17
CA ILE A 262 1.59 -4.61 -17.08
C ILE A 262 1.07 -5.94 -17.64
N GLY A 263 0.04 -5.89 -18.49
CA GLY A 263 -0.54 -7.04 -19.18
C GLY A 263 0.28 -7.49 -20.38
N GLY A 264 -0.07 -8.65 -20.95
CA GLY A 264 0.55 -9.18 -22.17
C GLY A 264 1.77 -10.06 -21.88
N SER A 265 2.33 -10.70 -22.93
CA SER A 265 3.30 -11.80 -22.77
C SER A 265 4.76 -11.38 -22.59
N ASP A 266 5.08 -10.09 -22.71
CA ASP A 266 6.46 -9.61 -22.62
C ASP A 266 7.07 -9.81 -21.23
N GLU A 267 8.39 -10.04 -21.18
CA GLU A 267 9.08 -10.43 -19.95
C GLU A 267 9.47 -9.24 -19.07
N VAL A 268 9.76 -8.06 -19.65
CA VAL A 268 10.26 -6.89 -18.91
C VAL A 268 9.08 -6.07 -18.37
N LYS A 269 8.44 -6.61 -17.33
CA LYS A 269 7.28 -6.00 -16.68
C LYS A 269 7.70 -4.90 -15.70
N PRO A 270 6.86 -3.87 -15.54
CA PRO A 270 7.03 -2.91 -14.46
C PRO A 270 6.76 -3.61 -13.11
N ILE A 271 7.47 -3.19 -12.07
CA ILE A 271 7.29 -3.69 -10.71
C ILE A 271 6.14 -2.99 -9.97
N THR A 272 5.89 -1.73 -10.31
CA THR A 272 4.82 -0.87 -9.83
C THR A 272 4.64 0.34 -10.77
N SER A 273 3.64 1.17 -10.54
CA SER A 273 3.34 2.38 -11.29
C SER A 273 2.79 3.49 -10.40
N ALA A 274 2.84 4.73 -10.89
CA ALA A 274 2.24 5.88 -10.23
C ALA A 274 1.40 6.68 -11.22
N SER A 275 0.25 7.17 -10.77
CA SER A 275 -0.54 8.15 -11.52
C SER A 275 0.17 9.50 -11.53
N VAL A 276 0.00 10.24 -12.63
CA VAL A 276 0.56 11.59 -12.79
C VAL A 276 -0.56 12.60 -12.51
N THR A 277 -0.42 13.34 -11.41
CA THR A 277 -1.45 14.29 -10.94
C THR A 277 -0.95 15.73 -11.01
N ILE A 278 -1.87 16.69 -11.03
CA ILE A 278 -1.50 18.11 -11.10
C ILE A 278 -1.14 18.65 -9.72
N ASN A 279 0.06 19.21 -9.59
CA ASN A 279 0.40 20.03 -8.43
C ASN A 279 -0.16 21.45 -8.62
N GLN A 280 -1.31 21.73 -8.00
CA GLN A 280 -2.02 23.01 -8.15
C GLN A 280 -1.20 24.23 -7.67
N ALA A 281 -0.18 24.02 -6.83
CA ALA A 281 0.66 25.09 -6.32
C ALA A 281 1.82 25.45 -7.27
N GLN A 282 2.32 24.48 -8.04
CA GLN A 282 3.54 24.61 -8.84
C GLN A 282 3.31 24.57 -10.36
N THR A 283 2.07 24.30 -10.82
CA THR A 283 1.68 24.21 -12.25
C THR A 283 2.45 23.17 -13.07
N ASN A 284 3.16 22.26 -12.40
CA ASN A 284 3.71 21.03 -12.94
C ASN A 284 2.81 19.85 -12.57
N TYR A 285 3.05 18.73 -13.23
CA TYR A 285 2.49 17.46 -12.82
C TYR A 285 3.52 16.71 -11.99
N GLU A 286 3.06 15.93 -11.03
CA GLU A 286 3.89 15.15 -10.12
C GLU A 286 3.47 13.69 -10.08
N PHE A 287 4.40 12.85 -9.66
CA PHE A 287 4.18 11.43 -9.38
C PHE A 287 5.06 11.03 -8.20
N SER A 288 4.63 10.00 -7.47
CA SER A 288 5.38 9.43 -6.36
C SER A 288 5.29 7.91 -6.39
N LEU A 289 6.45 7.27 -6.24
CA LEU A 289 6.62 5.83 -6.11
C LEU A 289 7.32 5.59 -4.77
N GLY A 290 6.58 5.13 -3.77
CA GLY A 290 7.13 4.88 -2.44
C GLY A 290 7.60 3.45 -2.24
N PHE A 291 8.29 3.23 -1.13
CA PHE A 291 8.60 1.89 -0.61
C PHE A 291 9.41 1.02 -1.59
N ILE A 292 10.36 1.63 -2.30
CA ILE A 292 11.19 0.96 -3.30
C ILE A 292 12.49 0.47 -2.66
N ASP A 293 12.82 -0.80 -2.89
CA ASP A 293 14.08 -1.38 -2.46
C ASP A 293 15.29 -0.62 -3.05
N PRO A 294 16.43 -0.55 -2.35
CA PRO A 294 17.63 0.09 -2.89
C PRO A 294 18.16 -0.68 -4.09
N GLY A 295 18.36 0.02 -5.21
CA GLY A 295 18.70 -0.61 -6.47
C GLY A 295 18.81 0.37 -7.63
N THR A 296 19.07 -0.17 -8.80
CA THR A 296 19.06 0.59 -10.06
C THR A 296 17.75 0.33 -10.79
N TYR A 297 17.11 1.39 -11.27
CA TYR A 297 15.80 1.34 -11.92
C TYR A 297 15.76 2.19 -13.18
N SER A 298 14.76 1.91 -14.03
CA SER A 298 14.35 2.76 -15.13
C SER A 298 12.87 3.12 -14.98
N LEU A 299 12.50 4.34 -15.38
CA LEU A 299 11.13 4.83 -15.35
C LEU A 299 10.64 5.09 -16.77
N GLY A 300 9.44 4.62 -17.10
CA GLY A 300 8.76 4.90 -18.36
C GLY A 300 7.53 5.77 -18.12
N TYR A 301 7.51 6.97 -18.68
CA TYR A 301 6.36 7.86 -18.67
C TYR A 301 5.48 7.62 -19.91
N THR A 302 4.17 7.54 -19.73
CA THR A 302 3.18 7.33 -20.79
C THR A 302 1.88 8.09 -20.52
N CYS A 303 1.14 8.37 -21.61
CA CYS A 303 -0.22 8.90 -21.63
C CYS A 303 -1.23 7.89 -22.22
N THR A 304 -0.81 6.65 -22.46
CA THR A 304 -1.64 5.57 -23.01
C THR A 304 -1.86 4.47 -21.99
N ALA A 305 -1.82 4.81 -20.70
CA ALA A 305 -1.82 3.84 -19.61
C ALA A 305 -3.15 3.07 -19.52
N GLN A 306 -4.23 3.58 -20.11
CA GLN A 306 -5.52 2.87 -20.25
C GLN A 306 -5.47 1.61 -21.12
N HIS A 307 -4.37 1.41 -21.86
CA HIS A 307 -4.17 0.25 -22.73
C HIS A 307 -3.19 -0.76 -22.14
N ASP A 308 -2.83 -0.67 -20.86
CA ASP A 308 -1.74 -1.45 -20.27
C ASP A 308 -2.15 -2.82 -19.72
N SER A 309 -3.43 -3.14 -19.69
CA SER A 309 -3.97 -4.39 -19.17
C SER A 309 -4.27 -5.37 -20.31
N ASP A 310 -4.17 -6.66 -20.03
CA ASP A 310 -4.55 -7.75 -20.94
C ASP A 310 -5.96 -8.30 -20.64
N GLU A 311 -6.80 -7.45 -20.05
CA GLU A 311 -8.20 -7.78 -19.84
C GLU A 311 -8.88 -8.07 -21.18
N ASP A 312 -9.88 -8.95 -21.15
CA ASP A 312 -10.56 -9.48 -22.34
C ASP A 312 -9.65 -10.19 -23.38
N ASN A 313 -8.42 -10.56 -23.00
CA ASN A 313 -7.40 -11.13 -23.88
C ASN A 313 -6.95 -10.18 -25.00
N ALA A 314 -7.07 -8.87 -24.77
CA ALA A 314 -6.47 -7.87 -25.63
C ALA A 314 -4.94 -7.87 -25.47
N ASP A 315 -4.22 -7.53 -26.54
CA ASP A 315 -2.78 -7.29 -26.50
C ASP A 315 -2.57 -5.79 -26.25
N PRO A 316 -2.03 -5.40 -25.08
CA PRO A 316 -1.84 -3.99 -24.71
C PRO A 316 -1.15 -3.12 -25.75
N VAL A 317 -0.11 -3.67 -26.40
CA VAL A 317 0.70 -2.93 -27.38
C VAL A 317 -0.09 -2.74 -28.67
N THR A 318 -0.86 -3.76 -29.07
CA THR A 318 -1.76 -3.65 -30.23
C THR A 318 -2.89 -2.66 -29.98
N ASP A 319 -3.36 -2.57 -28.74
CA ASP A 319 -4.42 -1.65 -28.31
C ASP A 319 -3.94 -0.21 -28.15
N GLY A 320 -2.63 0.03 -28.20
CA GLY A 320 -2.03 1.36 -28.31
C GLY A 320 -1.16 1.78 -27.14
N PHE A 321 -0.81 0.87 -26.23
CA PHE A 321 0.15 1.17 -25.17
C PHE A 321 1.53 1.50 -25.76
N GLU A 322 2.08 2.66 -25.38
CA GLU A 322 3.45 3.04 -25.67
C GLU A 322 4.08 3.86 -24.54
N ILE A 323 5.36 3.65 -24.28
CA ILE A 323 6.14 4.58 -23.45
C ILE A 323 6.45 5.82 -24.28
N TYR A 324 6.18 7.01 -23.74
CA TYR A 324 6.44 8.29 -24.38
C TYR A 324 7.87 8.78 -24.11
N GLU A 325 8.32 8.72 -22.86
CA GLU A 325 9.67 9.12 -22.45
C GLU A 325 10.21 8.16 -21.38
N ALA A 326 11.53 8.00 -21.29
CA ALA A 326 12.15 7.10 -20.34
C ALA A 326 13.34 7.76 -19.63
N GLN A 327 13.50 7.43 -18.34
CA GLN A 327 14.66 7.77 -17.53
C GLN A 327 15.33 6.48 -17.09
N ASN A 328 16.65 6.40 -17.27
CA ASN A 328 17.41 5.17 -17.11
C ASN A 328 18.47 5.30 -16.01
N GLY A 329 18.72 4.20 -15.30
CA GLY A 329 19.82 4.13 -14.33
C GLY A 329 19.60 4.97 -13.08
N VAL A 330 18.34 5.19 -12.68
CA VAL A 330 17.97 5.88 -11.44
C VAL A 330 18.37 5.01 -10.27
N GLN A 331 19.09 5.58 -9.30
CA GLN A 331 19.61 4.85 -8.14
C GLN A 331 18.76 5.17 -6.92
N VAL A 332 18.06 4.16 -6.41
CA VAL A 332 17.33 4.24 -5.14
C VAL A 332 18.24 3.85 -4.00
N THR A 333 18.19 4.64 -2.93
CA THR A 333 18.94 4.41 -1.70
C THR A 333 18.02 4.55 -0.51
N VAL A 334 18.24 3.71 0.51
CA VAL A 334 17.42 3.67 1.74
C VAL A 334 17.25 5.06 2.36
N GLY A 335 16.00 5.40 2.69
CA GLY A 335 15.62 6.63 3.37
C GLY A 335 15.88 7.92 2.59
N GLN A 336 15.91 7.86 1.25
CA GLN A 336 16.07 9.02 0.38
C GLN A 336 14.89 9.12 -0.60
N ASP A 337 14.49 10.36 -0.90
CA ASP A 337 13.55 10.70 -1.96
C ASP A 337 14.35 11.10 -3.20
N ILE A 338 14.38 10.22 -4.20
CA ILE A 338 15.11 10.42 -5.44
C ILE A 338 14.24 11.23 -6.41
N GLN A 339 14.79 12.34 -6.91
CA GLN A 339 14.06 13.22 -7.82
C GLN A 339 14.29 12.85 -9.28
N VAL A 340 13.20 12.68 -10.03
CA VAL A 340 13.19 12.38 -11.47
C VAL A 340 12.37 13.44 -12.21
N SER A 341 12.69 13.72 -13.47
CA SER A 341 11.90 14.65 -14.28
C SER A 341 11.77 14.18 -15.73
N PHE A 342 10.59 14.44 -16.29
CA PHE A 342 10.22 14.26 -17.70
C PHE A 342 9.76 15.60 -18.29
#